data_AF-A0A358DQB8-F1
#
_entry.id   AF-A0A358DQB8-F1
#
_cell.length_a   1.000
_cell.length_b   1.000
_cell.length_c   1.000
_cell.angle_alpha   90.00
_cell.angle_beta   90.00
_cell.angle_gamma   90.00
#
_symmetry.space_group_name_H-M   'P 1'
#
loop_
_entity.id
_entity.type
_entity.pdbx_description
1 polymer ?
#
loop_
_entity_poly.entity_id
_entity_poly.type
_entity_poly.pdbx_seq_one_letter_code
_entity_poly.pdbx_strand_id
1 'polypeptide(L)'
;FQSRRGPVAAILYLGVTLGSIALLFAYQTPAMQVGGIKLSLPGVLAILISMCVIGVHGMLSGTASMDFGGRKNVGIAVGIIDGFVYLGTGVMSLTYAYVLPQERFDETGKLIGEVTQPANWSPWPISMIIVGAAGFLLATRVWNAKPKGKGQQPPEPKEEAGEEPATA
;
A
#
# COMPACT_ATOMS: atom_id res chain seq x y z
N PHE A 1 16.16 -12.32 6.33
CA PHE A 1 15.38 -11.62 5.28
C PHE A 1 16.28 -10.73 4.43
N GLN A 2 17.01 -11.35 3.49
CA GLN A 2 17.97 -10.69 2.59
C GLN A 2 17.27 -9.91 1.46
N SER A 3 17.40 -8.58 1.42
CA SER A 3 17.34 -7.76 0.18
C SER A 3 16.06 -7.80 -0.70
N ARG A 4 15.01 -8.56 -0.34
CA ARG A 4 13.89 -8.89 -1.26
C ARG A 4 12.59 -8.11 -1.04
N ARG A 5 12.55 -7.14 -0.12
CA ARG A 5 11.32 -6.34 0.17
C ARG A 5 11.04 -5.24 -0.86
N GLY A 6 12.09 -4.56 -1.32
CA GLY A 6 12.01 -3.56 -2.40
C GLY A 6 11.39 -4.10 -3.70
N PRO A 7 11.81 -5.30 -4.18
CA PRO A 7 11.23 -5.92 -5.37
C PRO A 7 9.72 -6.12 -5.32
N VAL A 8 9.21 -6.66 -4.22
CA VAL A 8 7.79 -6.99 -4.12
C VAL A 8 6.94 -5.72 -4.03
N ALA A 9 7.39 -4.71 -3.28
CA ALA A 9 6.72 -3.41 -3.22
C ALA A 9 6.70 -2.72 -4.59
N ALA A 10 7.81 -2.73 -5.33
CA ALA A 10 7.88 -2.14 -6.66
C ALA A 10 6.95 -2.84 -7.66
N ILE A 11 6.87 -4.18 -7.64
CA ILE A 11 5.97 -4.93 -8.52
C ILE A 11 4.50 -4.57 -8.26
N LEU A 12 4.11 -4.39 -7.00
CA LEU A 12 2.73 -4.03 -6.67
C LEU A 12 2.39 -2.59 -7.03
N TYR A 13 3.31 -1.64 -6.81
CA TYR A 13 3.11 -0.27 -7.29
C TYR A 13 3.06 -0.21 -8.82
N LEU A 14 3.85 -1.04 -9.51
CA LEU A 14 3.76 -1.20 -10.96
C LEU A 14 2.41 -1.79 -11.37
N GLY A 15 1.92 -2.80 -10.64
CA GLY A 15 0.59 -3.39 -10.85
C GLY A 15 -0.55 -2.39 -10.69
N VAL A 16 -0.48 -1.53 -9.66
CA VAL A 16 -1.43 -0.41 -9.47
C VAL A 16 -1.35 0.57 -10.65
N THR A 17 -0.14 0.94 -11.07
CA THR A 17 0.08 1.90 -12.16
C THR A 17 -0.44 1.36 -13.49
N LEU A 18 -0.01 0.17 -13.89
CA LEU A 18 -0.43 -0.48 -15.13
C LEU A 18 -1.92 -0.83 -15.12
N GLY A 19 -2.45 -1.30 -13.99
CA GLY A 19 -3.87 -1.56 -13.81
C GLY A 19 -4.71 -0.29 -13.97
N SER A 20 -4.25 0.83 -13.41
CA SER A 20 -4.94 2.12 -13.52
C SER A 20 -4.86 2.70 -14.94
N ILE A 21 -3.75 2.51 -15.65
CA ILE A 21 -3.63 2.85 -17.07
C ILE A 21 -4.59 2.00 -17.91
N ALA A 22 -4.64 0.68 -17.68
CA ALA A 22 -5.56 -0.20 -18.35
C ALA A 22 -7.02 0.18 -18.07
N LEU A 23 -7.32 0.61 -16.84
CA LEU A 23 -8.65 1.08 -16.44
C LEU A 23 -9.08 2.34 -17.21
N LEU A 24 -8.16 3.29 -17.48
CA LEU A 24 -8.46 4.46 -18.32
C LEU A 24 -8.92 4.08 -19.73
N PHE A 25 -8.27 3.10 -20.35
CA PHE A 25 -8.63 2.64 -21.70
C PHE A 25 -9.88 1.74 -21.69
N ALA A 26 -10.07 0.95 -20.63
CA ALA A 26 -11.20 0.04 -20.50
C ALA A 26 -12.49 0.69 -19.98
N TYR A 27 -12.44 1.97 -19.55
CA TYR A 27 -13.56 2.62 -18.86
C TYR A 27 -14.85 2.71 -19.68
N GLN A 28 -14.73 2.80 -21.00
CA GLN A 28 -15.86 2.88 -21.93
C GLN A 28 -16.33 1.52 -22.46
N THR A 29 -15.70 0.41 -22.02
CA THR A 29 -16.09 -0.91 -22.49
C THR A 29 -17.46 -1.32 -21.92
N PRO A 30 -18.41 -1.75 -22.77
CA PRO A 30 -19.73 -2.15 -22.30
C PRO A 30 -19.64 -3.40 -21.41
N ALA A 31 -20.47 -3.46 -20.37
CA ALA A 31 -20.53 -4.63 -19.50
C ALA A 31 -20.97 -5.86 -20.30
N MET A 32 -20.17 -6.92 -20.25
CA MET A 32 -20.45 -8.17 -20.93
C MET A 32 -21.30 -9.06 -20.01
N GLN A 33 -22.40 -9.58 -20.55
CA GLN A 33 -23.27 -10.49 -19.81
C GLN A 33 -22.84 -11.92 -20.08
N VAL A 34 -22.33 -12.61 -19.06
CA VAL A 34 -21.90 -14.01 -19.15
C VAL A 34 -22.73 -14.81 -18.15
N GLY A 35 -23.58 -15.72 -18.65
CA GLY A 35 -24.32 -16.66 -17.80
C GLY A 35 -25.24 -16.01 -16.75
N GLY A 36 -25.83 -14.85 -17.04
CA GLY A 36 -26.72 -14.13 -16.11
C GLY A 36 -26.01 -13.13 -15.17
N ILE A 37 -24.67 -13.11 -15.17
CA ILE A 37 -23.88 -12.13 -14.41
C ILE A 37 -23.43 -11.02 -15.37
N LYS A 38 -23.72 -9.76 -15.01
CA LYS A 38 -23.21 -8.58 -15.73
C LYS A 38 -21.78 -8.31 -15.25
N LEU A 39 -20.78 -8.70 -16.04
CA LEU A 39 -19.38 -8.48 -15.74
C LEU A 39 -18.89 -7.22 -16.48
N SER A 40 -18.45 -6.22 -15.73
CA SER A 40 -17.75 -5.07 -16.31
C SER A 40 -16.25 -5.32 -16.23
N LEU A 41 -15.56 -5.24 -17.37
CA LEU A 41 -14.09 -5.25 -17.43
C LEU A 41 -13.47 -4.18 -16.50
N PRO A 42 -13.96 -2.92 -16.45
CA PRO A 42 -13.46 -1.94 -15.48
C PRO A 42 -13.68 -2.36 -14.02
N GLY A 43 -14.76 -3.11 -13.72
CA GLY A 43 -15.00 -3.64 -12.38
C GLY A 43 -13.98 -4.71 -11.96
N VAL A 44 -13.64 -5.63 -12.86
CA VAL A 44 -12.60 -6.65 -12.61
C VAL A 44 -11.23 -5.99 -12.40
N LEU A 45 -10.89 -5.00 -13.23
CA LEU A 45 -9.65 -4.24 -13.08
C LEU A 45 -9.62 -3.48 -11.75
N ALA A 46 -10.72 -2.83 -11.35
CA ALA A 46 -10.82 -2.14 -10.06
C ALA A 46 -10.57 -3.08 -8.87
N ILE A 47 -11.12 -4.31 -8.91
CA ILE A 47 -10.89 -5.32 -7.87
C ILE A 47 -9.41 -5.72 -7.80
N LEU A 48 -8.78 -5.99 -8.95
CA LEU A 48 -7.36 -6.35 -9.00
C LEU A 48 -6.46 -5.23 -8.46
N ILE A 49 -6.73 -3.98 -8.85
CA ILE A 49 -5.99 -2.81 -8.36
C ILE A 49 -6.17 -2.67 -6.85
N SER A 50 -7.39 -2.84 -6.34
CA SER A 50 -7.68 -2.79 -4.90
C SER A 50 -6.88 -3.84 -4.13
N MET A 51 -6.80 -5.06 -4.67
CA MET A 51 -5.99 -6.14 -4.10
C MET A 51 -4.49 -5.79 -4.08
N CYS A 52 -3.97 -5.14 -5.13
CA CYS A 52 -2.58 -4.65 -5.14
C CYS A 52 -2.34 -3.56 -4.08
N VAL A 53 -3.26 -2.60 -3.94
CA VAL A 53 -3.15 -1.50 -2.95
C VAL A 53 -3.15 -2.05 -1.52
N ILE A 54 -4.12 -2.90 -1.19
CA ILE A 54 -4.24 -3.51 0.14
C ILE A 54 -3.05 -4.45 0.42
N GLY A 55 -2.57 -5.16 -0.61
CA GLY A 55 -1.40 -6.03 -0.50
C GLY A 55 -0.12 -5.28 -0.12
N VAL A 56 0.11 -4.08 -0.67
CA VAL A 56 1.25 -3.23 -0.27
C VAL A 56 1.15 -2.84 1.20
N HIS A 57 -0.02 -2.37 1.63
CA HIS A 57 -0.27 -1.97 3.01
C HIS A 57 0.00 -3.11 4.00
N GLY A 58 -0.61 -4.28 3.76
CA GLY A 58 -0.45 -5.46 4.62
C GLY A 58 0.99 -5.94 4.72
N MET A 59 1.75 -5.89 3.62
CA MET A 59 3.15 -6.30 3.65
C MET A 59 4.07 -5.29 4.33
N LEU A 60 3.85 -3.98 4.18
CA LEU A 60 4.69 -2.98 4.84
C LEU A 60 4.56 -3.07 6.38
N SER A 61 3.33 -3.22 6.88
CA SER A 61 3.08 -3.39 8.32
C SER A 61 3.60 -4.76 8.84
N GLY A 62 3.35 -5.85 8.09
CA GLY A 62 3.81 -7.19 8.45
C GLY A 62 5.35 -7.33 8.42
N THR A 63 6.02 -6.71 7.45
CA THR A 63 7.49 -6.75 7.37
C THR A 63 8.17 -5.85 8.41
N ALA A 64 7.56 -4.74 8.79
CA ALA A 64 8.03 -3.91 9.90
C ALA A 64 8.03 -4.69 11.23
N SER A 65 6.98 -5.47 11.48
CA SER A 65 6.91 -6.33 12.67
C SER A 65 8.02 -7.37 12.71
N MET A 66 8.40 -7.94 11.55
CA MET A 66 9.55 -8.84 11.43
C MET A 66 10.90 -8.12 11.52
N ASP A 67 11.00 -6.87 11.08
CA ASP A 67 12.23 -6.08 11.15
C ASP A 67 12.56 -5.56 12.54
N PHE A 68 11.52 -5.31 13.32
CA PHE A 68 11.67 -4.85 14.70
C PHE A 68 11.42 -5.97 15.72
N GLY A 69 10.90 -7.12 15.28
CA GLY A 69 10.45 -8.25 16.12
C GLY A 69 11.47 -8.65 17.17
N GLY A 70 11.05 -8.65 18.44
CA GLY A 70 11.92 -8.90 19.60
C GLY A 70 12.47 -7.64 20.28
N ARG A 71 12.22 -6.44 19.75
CA ARG A 71 12.53 -5.18 20.46
C ARG A 71 11.32 -4.66 21.25
N LYS A 72 11.61 -4.01 22.40
CA LYS A 72 10.62 -3.42 23.31
C LYS A 72 9.62 -2.45 22.64
N ASN A 73 9.94 -1.89 21.48
CA ASN A 73 9.17 -0.82 20.82
C ASN A 73 8.59 -1.21 19.44
N VAL A 74 8.43 -2.50 19.12
CA VAL A 74 7.86 -2.96 17.84
C VAL A 74 6.50 -2.34 17.55
N GLY A 75 5.58 -2.41 18.52
CA GLY A 75 4.22 -1.92 18.35
C GLY A 75 4.15 -0.43 18.01
N ILE A 76 5.06 0.38 18.55
CA ILE A 76 5.15 1.81 18.26
C ILE A 76 5.62 2.04 16.82
N ALA A 77 6.67 1.33 16.38
CA ALA A 77 7.19 1.46 15.02
C ALA A 77 6.14 1.05 13.97
N VAL A 78 5.46 -0.07 14.19
CA VAL A 78 4.37 -0.55 13.32
C VAL A 78 3.20 0.42 13.34
N GLY A 79 2.79 0.91 14.52
CA GLY A 79 1.69 1.86 14.67
C GLY A 79 1.94 3.20 13.98
N ILE A 80 3.19 3.70 13.97
CA ILE A 80 3.55 4.91 13.22
C ILE A 80 3.42 4.66 11.71
N ILE A 81 3.92 3.52 11.21
CA ILE A 81 3.81 3.16 9.78
C ILE A 81 2.33 3.05 9.37
N ASP A 82 1.52 2.40 10.19
CA ASP A 82 0.09 2.25 9.97
C ASP A 82 -0.63 3.61 9.99
N GLY A 83 -0.25 4.49 10.93
CA GLY A 83 -0.75 5.86 11.01
C GLY A 83 -0.52 6.67 9.74
N PHE A 84 0.67 6.54 9.10
CA PHE A 84 0.92 7.20 7.81
C PHE A 84 0.04 6.66 6.68
N VAL A 85 -0.31 5.37 6.71
CA VAL A 85 -1.22 4.80 5.71
C VAL A 85 -2.63 5.36 5.91
N TYR A 86 -3.13 5.42 7.14
CA TYR A 86 -4.43 6.04 7.42
C TYR A 86 -4.46 7.53 7.10
N LEU A 87 -3.38 8.27 7.40
CA LEU A 87 -3.26 9.67 7.02
C LEU A 87 -3.29 9.83 5.49
N GLY A 88 -2.58 8.96 4.76
CA GLY A 88 -2.64 8.91 3.30
C GLY A 88 -4.06 8.66 2.77
N THR A 89 -4.80 7.73 3.37
CA THR A 89 -6.21 7.47 3.03
C THR A 89 -7.09 8.71 3.31
N GLY A 90 -6.82 9.45 4.39
CA GLY A 90 -7.50 10.71 4.68
C GLY A 90 -7.25 11.77 3.61
N VAL A 91 -5.99 11.98 3.22
CA VAL A 91 -5.62 12.91 2.14
C VAL A 91 -6.22 12.48 0.80
N MET A 92 -6.23 11.19 0.50
CA MET A 92 -6.88 10.62 -0.68
C MET A 92 -8.38 10.92 -0.68
N SER A 93 -9.07 10.67 0.44
CA SER A 93 -10.50 10.92 0.59
C SER A 93 -10.85 12.39 0.35
N LEU A 94 -10.07 13.32 0.91
CA LEU A 94 -10.24 14.76 0.67
C LEU A 94 -9.99 15.14 -0.78
N THR A 95 -8.96 14.56 -1.40
CA THR A 95 -8.65 14.79 -2.82
C THR A 95 -9.80 14.32 -3.70
N TYR A 96 -10.33 13.13 -3.44
CA TYR A 96 -11.48 12.56 -4.16
C TYR A 96 -12.75 13.36 -3.94
N ALA A 97 -12.98 13.90 -2.74
CA ALA A 97 -14.11 14.79 -2.49
C ALA A 97 -14.08 16.05 -3.37
N TYR A 98 -12.91 16.54 -3.78
CA TYR A 98 -12.78 17.69 -4.67
C TYR A 98 -12.75 17.32 -6.16
N VAL A 99 -12.10 16.20 -6.50
CA VAL A 99 -11.76 15.82 -7.88
C VAL A 99 -12.83 14.95 -8.55
N LEU A 100 -13.64 14.21 -7.78
CA LEU A 100 -14.71 13.38 -8.32
C LEU A 100 -15.99 14.19 -8.58
N PRO A 101 -16.80 13.77 -9.58
CA PRO A 101 -18.10 14.36 -9.82
C PRO A 101 -19.01 14.21 -8.59
N GLN A 102 -19.67 15.30 -8.21
CA GLN A 102 -20.54 15.33 -7.03
C GLN A 102 -21.85 14.58 -7.30
N GLU A 103 -22.23 13.72 -6.35
CA GLU A 103 -23.51 13.03 -6.37
C GLU A 103 -24.63 14.04 -6.12
N ARG A 104 -25.52 14.21 -7.10
CA ARG A 104 -26.77 14.95 -6.92
C ARG A 104 -27.91 13.96 -6.94
N PHE A 105 -28.84 14.09 -6.00
CA PHE A 105 -30.03 13.28 -5.94
C PHE A 105 -31.22 14.14 -6.33
N ASP A 106 -32.11 13.59 -7.15
CA ASP A 106 -33.39 14.20 -7.45
C ASP A 106 -34.36 14.02 -6.26
N GLU A 107 -35.50 14.71 -6.27
CA GLU A 107 -36.56 14.60 -5.24
C GLU A 107 -37.09 13.15 -5.08
N THR A 108 -36.87 12.31 -6.09
CA THR A 108 -37.20 10.87 -6.11
C THR A 108 -36.09 9.96 -5.59
N GLY A 109 -34.97 10.51 -5.11
CA GLY A 109 -33.81 9.76 -4.60
C GLY A 109 -32.93 9.12 -5.69
N LYS A 110 -33.13 9.49 -6.96
CA LYS A 110 -32.33 8.98 -8.07
C LYS A 110 -31.06 9.81 -8.26
N LEU A 111 -29.92 9.15 -8.47
CA LEU A 111 -28.66 9.79 -8.86
C LEU A 111 -28.84 10.50 -10.21
N ILE A 112 -28.63 11.80 -10.21
CA ILE A 112 -28.70 12.70 -11.36
C ILE A 112 -27.38 13.49 -11.48
N GLY A 113 -27.07 13.95 -12.70
CA GLY A 113 -25.90 14.78 -12.97
C GLY A 113 -24.68 14.02 -13.49
N GLU A 114 -23.51 14.66 -13.37
CA GLU A 114 -22.24 14.24 -14.00
C GLU A 114 -21.75 12.86 -13.59
N VAL A 115 -22.17 12.37 -12.42
CA VAL A 115 -21.88 11.01 -11.93
C VAL A 115 -22.43 9.91 -12.84
N THR A 116 -23.47 10.21 -13.63
CA THR A 116 -24.08 9.23 -14.56
C THR A 116 -23.28 9.04 -15.85
N GLN A 117 -22.30 9.91 -16.13
CA GLN A 117 -21.49 9.85 -17.34
C GLN A 117 -20.13 9.22 -17.02
N PRO A 118 -19.77 8.06 -17.63
CA PRO A 118 -18.49 7.40 -17.40
C PRO A 118 -17.26 8.28 -17.69
N ALA A 119 -17.38 9.27 -18.58
CA ALA A 119 -16.28 10.17 -18.96
C ALA A 119 -15.79 11.05 -17.79
N ASN A 120 -16.70 11.46 -16.89
CA ASN A 120 -16.37 12.35 -15.76
C ASN A 120 -15.65 11.63 -14.62
N TRP A 121 -15.53 10.29 -14.68
CA TRP A 121 -14.82 9.48 -13.69
C TRP A 121 -13.35 9.24 -14.04
N SER A 122 -12.87 9.73 -15.19
CA SER A 122 -11.46 9.66 -15.58
C SER A 122 -10.45 10.24 -14.54
N PRO A 123 -10.78 11.24 -13.70
CA PRO A 123 -9.85 11.71 -12.67
C PRO A 123 -9.48 10.65 -11.64
N TRP A 124 -10.33 9.64 -11.42
CA TRP A 124 -10.08 8.56 -10.47
C TRP A 124 -8.85 7.72 -10.84
N PRO A 125 -8.80 7.01 -11.99
CA PRO A 125 -7.58 6.28 -12.36
C PRO A 125 -6.37 7.20 -12.58
N ILE A 126 -6.56 8.46 -13.01
CA ILE A 126 -5.45 9.42 -13.17
C ILE A 126 -4.72 9.66 -11.85
N SER A 127 -5.46 9.92 -10.77
CA SER A 127 -4.87 10.11 -9.45
C SER A 127 -4.11 8.86 -8.97
N MET A 128 -4.65 7.66 -9.22
CA MET A 128 -4.00 6.40 -8.89
C MET A 128 -2.70 6.19 -9.68
N ILE A 129 -2.64 6.61 -10.95
CA ILE A 129 -1.43 6.56 -11.77
C ILE A 129 -0.35 7.46 -11.17
N ILE A 130 -0.69 8.70 -10.79
CA ILE A 130 0.28 9.66 -10.24
C ILE A 130 0.90 9.11 -8.95
N VAL A 131 0.06 8.67 -8.02
CA VAL A 131 0.51 8.14 -6.71
C VAL A 131 1.21 6.79 -6.87
N GLY A 132 0.70 5.92 -7.74
CA GLY A 132 1.31 4.62 -8.06
C GLY A 132 2.69 4.76 -8.68
N ALA A 133 2.86 5.68 -9.63
CA ALA A 133 4.15 5.99 -10.24
C ALA A 133 5.13 6.60 -9.24
N ALA A 134 4.68 7.52 -8.39
CA ALA A 134 5.50 8.07 -7.31
C ALA A 134 5.97 6.97 -6.34
N GLY A 135 5.05 6.08 -5.92
CA GLY A 135 5.34 4.93 -5.07
C GLY A 135 6.32 3.96 -5.74
N PHE A 136 6.15 3.68 -7.02
CA PHE A 136 7.07 2.85 -7.81
C PHE A 136 8.48 3.47 -7.85
N LEU A 137 8.59 4.77 -8.17
CA LEU A 137 9.88 5.46 -8.21
C LEU A 137 10.57 5.45 -6.85
N LEU A 138 9.84 5.72 -5.76
CA LEU A 138 10.39 5.66 -4.42
C LEU A 138 10.83 4.23 -4.05
N ALA A 139 10.05 3.22 -4.39
CA ALA A 139 10.41 1.81 -4.17
C ALA A 139 11.68 1.43 -4.94
N THR A 140 11.86 1.90 -6.17
CA THR A 140 13.10 1.66 -6.94
C THR A 140 14.33 2.33 -6.32
N ARG A 141 14.16 3.46 -5.61
CA ARG A 141 15.26 4.16 -4.91
C ARG A 141 15.67 3.46 -3.62
N VAL A 142 14.73 2.87 -2.89
CA VAL A 142 15.00 2.14 -1.64
C VAL A 142 15.52 0.72 -1.89
N TRP A 143 15.40 0.21 -3.13
CA TRP A 143 15.83 -1.14 -3.53
C TRP A 143 17.27 -1.50 -3.16
N ASN A 144 18.20 -0.55 -3.23
CA ASN A 144 19.63 -0.77 -2.96
C ASN A 144 20.07 -0.37 -1.54
N ALA A 145 19.17 0.14 -0.70
CA ALA A 145 19.51 0.54 0.66
C ALA A 145 19.63 -0.69 1.58
N LYS A 146 20.84 -1.26 1.68
CA LYS A 146 21.15 -2.24 2.74
C LYS A 146 21.42 -1.52 4.06
N PRO A 147 20.87 -1.96 5.20
CA PRO A 147 21.34 -1.49 6.49
C PRO A 147 22.81 -1.92 6.66
N LYS A 148 23.71 -0.97 6.95
CA LYS A 148 25.05 -1.31 7.44
C LYS A 148 24.86 -2.12 8.72
N GLY A 149 25.30 -3.38 8.70
CA GLY A 149 25.28 -4.23 9.88
C GLY A 149 25.99 -3.49 11.01
N LYS A 150 25.37 -3.45 12.19
CA LYS A 150 26.08 -3.03 13.41
C LYS A 150 27.32 -3.92 13.51
N GLY A 151 28.49 -3.30 13.45
CA GLY A 151 29.76 -3.97 13.75
C GLY A 151 29.61 -4.71 15.08
N GLN A 152 30.18 -5.90 15.14
CA GLN A 152 30.24 -6.75 16.34
C GLN A 152 30.45 -5.87 17.57
N GLN A 153 29.44 -5.84 18.44
CA GLN A 153 29.66 -5.41 19.81
C GLN A 153 30.62 -6.45 20.40
N PRO A 154 31.82 -6.06 20.89
CA PRO A 154 32.76 -7.00 21.45
C PRO A 154 32.08 -7.80 22.57
N PRO A 155 32.39 -9.10 22.71
CA PRO A 155 31.79 -9.92 23.74
C PRO A 155 32.02 -9.27 25.11
N GLU A 156 30.94 -9.15 25.87
CA GLU A 156 30.95 -8.67 27.24
C GLU A 156 31.90 -9.55 28.06
N PRO A 157 32.85 -8.98 28.83
CA PRO A 157 33.78 -9.76 29.64
C PRO A 157 32.97 -10.64 30.59
N LYS A 158 33.21 -11.95 30.55
CA LYS A 158 32.65 -12.86 31.54
C LYS A 158 33.19 -12.44 32.91
N GLU A 159 32.28 -12.03 33.77
CA GLU A 159 32.54 -11.88 35.20
C GLU A 159 32.95 -13.27 35.72
N GLU A 160 34.25 -13.47 35.94
CA GLU A 160 34.76 -14.66 36.60
C GLU A 160 34.11 -14.72 37.98
N ALA A 161 33.23 -15.70 38.15
CA ALA A 161 32.72 -16.10 39.45
C ALA A 161 33.93 -16.34 40.35
N GLY A 162 34.05 -15.48 41.37
CA GLY A 162 35.13 -15.58 42.35
C GLY A 162 35.22 -17.01 42.88
N GLU A 163 36.42 -17.58 42.79
CA GLU A 163 36.81 -18.73 43.58
C GLU A 163 36.50 -18.43 45.04
N GLU A 164 35.51 -19.13 45.59
CA GLU A 164 35.30 -19.26 47.02
C GLU A 164 36.48 -20.08 47.56
N PRO A 165 37.39 -19.53 48.38
CA PRO A 165 38.45 -20.33 48.95
C PRO A 165 37.85 -21.30 49.97
N ALA A 166 37.96 -22.59 49.67
CA ALA A 166 37.72 -23.66 50.62
C ALA A 166 38.61 -23.47 51.85
N THR A 167 38.03 -23.03 52.96
CA THR A 167 38.65 -23.12 54.28
C THR A 167 38.06 -24.31 55.03
N ALA A 168 38.94 -25.25 55.30
CA ALA A 168 38.80 -26.37 56.23
C ALA A 168 38.64 -25.91 57.68
#